data_AF-R5QG80-F1
#
_entry.id   AF-R5QG80-F1
#
_cell.length_a   1.000
_cell.length_b   1.000
_cell.length_c   1.000
_cell.angle_alpha   90.00
_cell.angle_beta   90.00
_cell.angle_gamma   90.00
#
_symmetry.space_group_name_H-M   'P 1'
#
loop_
_entity.id
_entity.type
_entity.pdbx_description
1 polymer ?
#
loop_
_entity_poly.entity_id
_entity_poly.type
_entity_poly.pdbx_seq_one_letter_code
_entity_poly.pdbx_strand_id
1 'polypeptide(L)'
;MGADAELYLDSREAEACTLNGYTILFRKRPGRAAVYEEMIHAAQFRDGKNDGSIRSVYKNEIEAKRQLLVRAKEFQLTEPEIRHTRISLELYERELQKLEKGDTDNDSI
;
A
#
# COMPACT_ATOMS: atom_id res chain seq x y z
N MET A 1 -11.55 -20.67 -7.31
CA MET A 1 -11.02 -19.37 -7.80
C MET A 1 -11.60 -18.19 -7.01
N GLY A 2 -12.91 -17.92 -7.04
CA GLY A 2 -13.47 -16.80 -6.25
C GLY A 2 -13.42 -16.99 -4.73
N ALA A 3 -13.75 -18.19 -4.23
CA ALA A 3 -13.73 -18.49 -2.80
C ALA A 3 -12.32 -18.44 -2.19
N ASP A 4 -11.29 -18.88 -2.94
CA ASP A 4 -9.91 -18.89 -2.47
C ASP A 4 -9.34 -17.47 -2.35
N ALA A 5 -9.72 -16.57 -3.26
CA ALA A 5 -9.33 -15.16 -3.21
C ALA A 5 -10.00 -14.40 -2.05
N GLU A 6 -11.29 -14.67 -1.77
CA GLU A 6 -11.99 -14.09 -0.62
C GLU A 6 -11.37 -14.57 0.71
N LEU A 7 -11.10 -15.87 0.85
CA LEU A 7 -10.42 -16.42 2.04
C LEU A 7 -9.03 -15.83 2.25
N TYR A 8 -8.27 -15.63 1.18
CA TYR A 8 -6.96 -15.00 1.27
C TYR A 8 -7.07 -13.54 1.76
N LEU A 9 -7.99 -12.76 1.19
CA LEU A 9 -8.24 -11.38 1.60
C LEU A 9 -8.78 -11.28 3.04
N ASP A 10 -9.56 -12.27 3.50
CA ASP A 10 -10.00 -12.37 4.89
C ASP A 10 -8.82 -12.61 5.85
N SER A 11 -7.90 -13.52 5.50
CA SER A 11 -6.70 -13.78 6.32
C SER A 11 -5.76 -12.57 6.44
N ARG A 12 -5.89 -11.62 5.51
CA ARG A 12 -5.10 -10.38 5.45
C ARG A 12 -5.87 -9.17 6.00
N GLU A 13 -7.14 -9.35 6.40
CA GLU A 13 -8.06 -8.27 6.76
C GLU A 13 -8.08 -7.13 5.73
N ALA A 14 -7.97 -7.48 4.44
CA ALA A 14 -7.74 -6.53 3.36
C ALA A 14 -8.94 -6.47 2.40
N GLU A 15 -9.14 -5.30 1.79
CA GLU A 15 -10.15 -5.08 0.74
C GLU A 15 -9.62 -5.46 -0.66
N ALA A 16 -8.31 -5.36 -0.84
CA ALA A 16 -7.60 -5.67 -2.06
C ALA A 16 -6.14 -6.10 -1.75
N CYS A 17 -5.47 -6.75 -2.70
CA CYS A 17 -4.06 -7.12 -2.55
C CYS A 17 -3.40 -7.37 -3.91
N THR A 18 -2.26 -6.72 -4.17
CA THR A 18 -1.39 -7.01 -5.30
C THR A 18 -0.49 -8.20 -4.99
N LEU A 19 -0.64 -9.28 -5.76
CA LEU A 19 0.21 -10.47 -5.64
C LEU A 19 1.52 -10.34 -6.41
N ASN A 20 1.48 -9.63 -7.55
CA ASN A 20 2.62 -9.33 -8.41
C ASN A 20 2.25 -8.24 -9.41
N GLY A 21 3.16 -7.88 -10.32
CA GLY A 21 2.94 -6.83 -11.32
C GLY A 21 1.83 -7.08 -12.35
N TYR A 22 1.19 -8.26 -12.34
CA TYR A 22 0.18 -8.71 -13.29
C TYR A 22 -1.09 -9.26 -12.62
N THR A 23 -1.14 -9.34 -11.29
CA THR A 23 -2.26 -9.97 -10.58
C THR A 23 -2.61 -9.17 -9.33
N ILE A 24 -3.85 -8.68 -9.31
CA ILE A 24 -4.46 -7.99 -8.18
C ILE A 24 -5.72 -8.75 -7.78
N LEU A 25 -5.94 -8.92 -6.48
CA LEU A 25 -7.16 -9.45 -5.90
C LEU A 25 -8.01 -8.30 -5.37
N PHE A 26 -9.32 -8.36 -5.60
CA PHE A 26 -10.29 -7.41 -5.08
C PHE A 26 -11.45 -8.15 -4.42
N ARG A 27 -11.99 -7.57 -3.34
CA ARG A 27 -13.36 -7.91 -2.91
C ARG A 27 -14.37 -7.48 -3.98
N LYS A 28 -15.60 -8.01 -3.94
CA LYS A 28 -16.64 -7.73 -4.96
C LYS A 28 -17.01 -6.26 -5.13
N ARG A 29 -16.79 -5.43 -4.11
CA ARG A 29 -17.15 -4.00 -4.09
C ARG A 29 -16.07 -3.21 -3.37
N PRO A 30 -14.86 -3.12 -3.94
CA PRO A 30 -13.77 -2.43 -3.29
C PRO A 30 -14.01 -0.91 -3.34
N GLY A 31 -13.50 -0.19 -2.34
CA GLY A 31 -13.34 1.26 -2.39
C GLY A 31 -12.46 1.69 -3.57
N ARG A 32 -12.66 2.92 -4.05
CA ARG A 32 -11.84 3.48 -5.12
C ARG A 32 -10.39 3.61 -4.68
N ALA A 33 -10.15 3.99 -3.43
CA ALA A 33 -8.80 4.09 -2.90
C ALA A 33 -8.07 2.74 -2.98
N ALA A 34 -8.72 1.64 -2.55
CA ALA A 34 -8.15 0.30 -2.64
C ALA A 34 -7.85 -0.11 -4.09
N VAL A 35 -8.74 0.20 -5.04
CA VAL A 35 -8.49 -0.07 -6.46
C VAL A 35 -7.25 0.66 -6.98
N TYR A 36 -7.18 1.97 -6.78
CA TYR A 36 -6.07 2.77 -7.28
C TYR A 36 -4.74 2.45 -6.57
N GLU A 37 -4.77 2.18 -5.27
CA GLU A 37 -3.61 1.76 -4.48
C GLU A 37 -2.97 0.51 -5.07
N GLU A 38 -3.76 -0.54 -5.29
CA GLU A 38 -3.23 -1.78 -5.84
C GLU A 38 -2.77 -1.64 -7.30
N MET A 39 -3.41 -0.77 -8.09
CA MET A 39 -2.90 -0.46 -9.44
C MET A 39 -1.52 0.21 -9.40
N ILE A 40 -1.28 1.07 -8.40
CA ILE A 40 0.04 1.69 -8.17
C ILE A 40 1.04 0.62 -7.71
N HIS A 41 0.67 -0.27 -6.78
CA HIS A 41 1.53 -1.36 -6.33
C HIS A 41 1.91 -2.32 -7.46
N ALA A 42 0.96 -2.67 -8.33
CA ALA A 42 1.25 -3.49 -9.50
C ALA A 42 2.23 -2.79 -10.46
N ALA A 43 2.16 -1.46 -10.60
CA ALA A 43 3.15 -0.69 -11.36
C ALA A 43 4.52 -0.71 -10.67
N GLN A 44 4.57 -0.47 -9.35
CA GLN A 44 5.82 -0.53 -8.58
C GLN A 44 6.50 -1.91 -8.66
N PHE A 45 5.73 -3.00 -8.69
CA PHE A 45 6.26 -4.35 -8.95
C PHE A 45 6.90 -4.47 -10.33
N ARG A 46 6.24 -3.96 -11.38
CA ARG A 46 6.80 -3.99 -12.75
C ARG A 46 8.08 -3.15 -12.86
N ASP A 47 8.17 -2.08 -12.08
CA ASP A 47 9.33 -1.19 -12.04
C ASP A 47 10.48 -1.72 -11.14
N GLY A 48 10.29 -2.87 -10.47
CA GLY A 48 11.31 -3.45 -9.58
C GLY A 48 11.54 -2.66 -8.29
N LYS A 49 10.58 -1.81 -7.88
CA LYS A 49 10.68 -0.99 -6.65
C LYS A 49 10.46 -1.78 -5.36
N ASN A 50 10.03 -3.04 -5.46
CA ASN A 50 9.88 -3.93 -4.31
C ASN A 50 11.01 -4.96 -4.32
N ASP A 51 12.01 -4.76 -3.46
CA ASP A 51 13.15 -5.69 -3.29
C ASP A 51 12.87 -6.77 -2.22
N GLY A 52 11.65 -6.80 -1.68
CA GLY A 52 11.22 -7.73 -0.63
C GLY A 52 11.58 -7.27 0.79
N SER A 53 12.31 -6.17 0.96
CA SER A 53 12.61 -5.61 2.28
C SER A 53 11.41 -4.84 2.86
N ILE A 54 11.31 -4.81 4.18
CA ILE A 54 10.34 -3.96 4.89
C ILE A 54 10.52 -2.49 4.50
N ARG A 55 11.77 -2.06 4.27
CA ARG A 55 12.08 -0.69 3.83
C ARG A 55 11.48 -0.39 2.46
N SER A 56 11.62 -1.28 1.48
CA SER A 56 11.02 -1.06 0.15
C SER A 56 9.50 -1.08 0.21
N VAL A 57 8.92 -1.96 1.04
CA VAL A 57 7.46 -1.99 1.27
C VAL A 57 6.99 -0.65 1.81
N TYR A 58 7.56 -0.13 2.89
CA TYR A 58 7.14 1.16 3.46
C TYR A 58 7.31 2.32 2.48
N LYS A 59 8.39 2.35 1.69
CA LYS A 59 8.57 3.38 0.66
C LYS A 59 7.48 3.31 -0.42
N ASN A 60 7.12 2.10 -0.86
CA ASN A 60 6.08 1.88 -1.86
C ASN A 60 4.69 2.28 -1.34
N GLU A 61 4.38 1.94 -0.09
CA GLU A 61 3.14 2.33 0.60
C GLU A 61 3.02 3.86 0.70
N ILE A 62 4.09 4.55 1.11
CA ILE A 62 4.13 6.02 1.21
C ILE A 62 3.94 6.65 -0.17
N GLU A 63 4.63 6.14 -1.20
CA GLU A 63 4.48 6.64 -2.58
C GLU A 63 3.03 6.50 -3.07
N ALA A 64 2.42 5.31 -2.90
CA ALA A 64 1.04 5.06 -3.34
C ALA A 64 0.05 6.01 -2.64
N LYS A 65 0.17 6.16 -1.31
CA LYS A 65 -0.71 7.03 -0.53
C LYS A 65 -0.56 8.50 -0.89
N ARG A 66 0.65 8.98 -1.15
CA ARG A 66 0.88 10.34 -1.65
C ARG A 66 0.23 10.55 -3.02
N GLN A 67 0.34 9.59 -3.93
CA GLN A 67 -0.32 9.67 -5.24
C GLN A 67 -1.86 9.71 -5.12
N LEU A 68 -2.44 8.87 -4.26
CA LEU A 68 -3.88 8.88 -3.98
C LEU A 68 -4.36 10.24 -3.49
N LEU A 69 -3.64 10.86 -2.55
CA LEU A 69 -4.01 12.17 -1.99
C LEU A 69 -3.89 13.29 -3.03
N VAL A 70 -2.82 13.29 -3.83
CA VAL A 70 -2.62 14.29 -4.90
C VAL A 70 -3.71 14.18 -5.96
N ARG A 71 -4.11 12.96 -6.31
CA ARG A 71 -5.11 12.68 -7.36
C ARG A 71 -6.51 12.44 -6.80
N ALA A 72 -6.77 12.72 -5.53
CA ALA A 72 -8.02 12.38 -4.85
C ALA A 72 -9.27 12.87 -5.60
N LYS A 73 -9.21 14.08 -6.17
CA LYS A 73 -10.28 14.66 -6.99
C LYS A 73 -10.47 13.91 -8.32
N GLU A 74 -9.38 13.58 -9.00
CA GLU A 74 -9.41 12.84 -10.27
C GLU A 74 -9.94 11.41 -10.06
N PHE A 75 -9.50 10.77 -9.00
CA PHE A 75 -9.91 9.42 -8.60
C PHE A 75 -11.27 9.38 -7.91
N GLN A 76 -11.89 10.54 -7.68
CA GLN A 76 -13.18 10.69 -7.01
C GLN A 76 -13.23 9.95 -5.66
N LEU A 77 -12.13 10.04 -4.90
CA LEU A 77 -12.06 9.47 -3.57
C LEU A 77 -13.06 10.16 -2.66
N THR A 78 -13.73 9.38 -1.83
CA THR A 78 -14.66 9.87 -0.81
C THR A 78 -13.90 10.48 0.36
N GLU A 79 -14.56 11.36 1.12
CA GLU A 79 -13.95 11.93 2.33
C GLU A 79 -13.48 10.87 3.35
N PRO A 80 -14.23 9.77 3.62
CA PRO A 80 -13.71 8.67 4.43
C PRO A 80 -12.42 8.07 3.87
N GLU A 81 -12.35 7.78 2.56
CA GLU A 81 -11.15 7.24 1.93
C GLU A 81 -9.97 8.19 2.08
N ILE A 82 -10.15 9.48 1.80
CA ILE A 82 -9.09 10.50 1.94
C ILE A 82 -8.58 10.56 3.39
N ARG A 83 -9.48 10.54 4.38
CA ARG A 83 -9.08 10.54 5.80
C ARG A 83 -8.29 9.29 6.17
N HIS A 84 -8.75 8.11 5.75
CA HIS A 84 -8.05 6.85 6.00
C HIS A 84 -6.66 6.84 5.32
N THR A 85 -6.56 7.31 4.08
CA THR A 85 -5.28 7.42 3.37
C THR A 85 -4.29 8.33 4.09
N ARG A 86 -4.74 9.47 4.66
CA ARG A 86 -3.87 10.37 5.47
C ARG A 86 -3.35 9.70 6.73
N ILE A 87 -4.23 9.05 7.50
CA ILE A 87 -3.84 8.33 8.73
C ILE A 87 -2.83 7.23 8.40
N SER A 88 -3.09 6.49 7.33
CA SER A 88 -2.20 5.41 6.91
C SER A 88 -0.85 5.93 6.40
N LEU A 89 -0.83 7.08 5.71
CA LEU A 89 0.40 7.73 5.27
C LEU A 89 1.28 8.13 6.47
N GLU A 90 0.69 8.80 7.47
CA GLU A 90 1.39 9.20 8.69
C GLU A 90 1.98 7.99 9.44
N LEU A 91 1.23 6.89 9.49
CA LEU A 91 1.69 5.63 10.08
C LEU A 91 2.95 5.11 9.37
N TYR A 92 2.91 4.95 8.05
CA TYR A 92 4.06 4.40 7.31
C TYR A 92 5.26 5.35 7.33
N GLU A 93 5.05 6.66 7.27
CA GLU A 93 6.14 7.64 7.43
C GLU A 93 6.81 7.50 8.79
N ARG A 94 6.03 7.29 9.86
CA ARG A 94 6.56 7.05 11.21
C ARG A 94 7.31 5.72 11.31
N GLU A 95 6.77 4.63 10.74
CA GLU A 95 7.43 3.32 10.77
C GLU A 95 8.73 3.30 9.96
N LEU A 96 8.77 3.98 8.81
CA LEU A 96 10.01 4.16 8.04
C LEU A 96 11.05 4.94 8.85
N GLN A 97 10.67 6.03 9.50
CA GLN A 97 11.58 6.80 10.35
C GLN A 97 12.13 5.98 11.54
N LYS A 98 11.31 5.12 12.15
CA LYS A 98 11.78 4.22 13.22
C LYS A 98 12.78 3.20 12.69
N LEU A 99 12.48 2.61 11.53
CA LEU A 99 13.37 1.64 10.87
C LEU A 99 14.73 2.28 10.57
N GLU A 100 14.73 3.48 9.99
CA GLU A 100 15.95 4.22 9.66
C GLU A 100 16.76 4.63 10.90
N LYS A 101 16.10 4.97 12.02
CA LYS A 101 16.79 5.26 13.29
C LYS A 101 17.35 4.01 13.97
N GLY A 102 16.61 2.91 13.95
CA GLY A 102 17.06 1.62 14.49
C GLY A 102 18.26 1.04 13.72
N ASP A 103 18.34 1.33 12.42
CA ASP A 103 19.52 0.98 11.61
C ASP A 103 20.75 1.82 12.00
N THR A 104 20.58 3.11 12.35
CA THR A 104 21.71 3.97 12.77
C THR A 104 22.29 3.63 14.16
N ASP A 105 21.50 3.02 15.05
CA ASP A 105 21.98 2.60 16.37
C ASP A 105 22.83 1.32 16.32
N ASN A 106 22.82 0.59 15.20
CA ASN A 106 23.56 -0.66 15.02
C ASN A 106 24.93 -0.47 14.34
N ASP A 107 25.21 0.73 13.81
CA ASP A 107 26.46 1.08 13.12
C ASP A 107 27.45 1.87 14.02
N SER A 108 27.19 1.94 15.33
CA SER A 108 28.08 2.57 16.32
C SER A 108 28.80 1.52 17.18
N ILE A 109 29.85 0.89 16.61
CA ILE A 109 30.88 0.15 17.36
C ILE A 109 32.26 0.70 16.99
#